data_AF-A0A0F9SAL9-F1
#
_entry.id   AF-A0A0F9SAL9-F1
#
_cell.length_a   1.000
_cell.length_b   1.000
_cell.length_c   1.000
_cell.angle_alpha   90.00
_cell.angle_beta   90.00
_cell.angle_gamma   90.00
#
_symmetry.space_group_name_H-M   'P 1'
#
loop_
_entity.id
_entity.type
_entity.pdbx_description
1 polymer ?
#
loop_
_entity_poly.entity_id
_entity_poly.type
_entity_poly.pdbx_seq_one_letter_code
_entity_poly.pdbx_strand_id
1 'polypeptide(L)' 'MNRTEEMEVKVVKTYITEKMVITVEEKLTVSSTENSWYSEVNATKLHLKVDDTKNVELELDELHSTLLRTILKQGEV' A
#
# COMPACT_ATOMS: atom_id res chain seq x y z
N MET A 1 4.83 29.21 -16.14
CA MET A 1 4.51 28.45 -14.92
C MET A 1 4.37 27.00 -15.34
N ASN A 2 5.24 26.11 -14.85
CA ASN A 2 5.16 24.68 -15.19
C ASN A 2 3.98 24.08 -14.42
N ARG A 3 3.06 23.45 -15.14
CA ARG A 3 1.89 22.80 -14.56
C ARG A 3 2.32 21.44 -14.03
N THR A 4 2.05 21.18 -12.75
CA THR A 4 2.25 19.86 -12.13
C THR A 4 0.91 19.15 -12.15
N GLU A 5 0.88 17.92 -12.65
CA GLU A 5 -0.32 17.09 -12.65
C GLU A 5 -0.14 15.99 -11.60
N GLU A 6 -1.08 15.91 -10.67
CA GLU A 6 -1.08 14.89 -9.62
C GLU A 6 -2.26 13.94 -9.85
N MET A 7 -1.97 12.65 -9.81
CA MET A 7 -2.96 11.60 -9.91
C MET A 7 -2.84 10.67 -8.71
N GLU A 8 -3.95 10.45 -8.03
CA GLU A 8 -4.04 9.50 -6.92
C GLU A 8 -4.62 8.18 -7.43
N VAL A 9 -3.89 7.10 -7.21
CA VAL A 9 -4.27 5.74 -7.57
C VAL A 9 -4.37 4.92 -6.29
N LYS A 10 -5.50 4.25 -6.08
CA LYS A 10 -5.65 3.27 -5.00
C LYS A 10 -5.22 1.90 -5.51
N VAL A 11 -4.29 1.27 -4.80
CA VAL A 11 -3.78 -0.07 -5.09
C VAL A 11 -4.17 -0.97 -3.92
N VAL A 12 -4.87 -2.07 -4.21
CA VAL A 12 -5.23 -3.06 -3.19
C VAL A 12 -4.42 -4.32 -3.45
N LYS A 13 -3.61 -4.73 -2.48
CA LYS A 13 -2.83 -5.96 -2.53
C LYS A 13 -3.40 -6.98 -1.56
N THR A 14 -3.64 -8.20 -2.03
CA THR A 14 -4.15 -9.28 -1.19
C THR A 14 -3.14 -10.41 -1.15
N TYR A 15 -2.72 -10.78 0.06
CA TYR A 15 -1.84 -11.90 0.36
C TYR A 15 -2.66 -12.98 1.04
N ILE A 16 -2.65 -14.19 0.47
CA ILE A 16 -3.41 -15.33 0.99
C ILE A 16 -2.42 -16.38 1.47
N THR A 17 -2.56 -16.77 2.72
CA THR A 17 -1.84 -17.89 3.35
C THR A 17 -2.84 -18.95 3.81
N GLU A 18 -2.36 -20.12 4.22
CA GLU A 18 -3.24 -21.22 4.66
C GLU A 18 -4.19 -20.87 5.82
N LYS A 19 -3.87 -19.85 6.62
CA LYS A 19 -4.61 -19.48 7.85
C LYS A 19 -5.10 -18.03 7.86
N MET A 20 -4.68 -17.23 6.89
CA MET A 20 -4.84 -15.79 6.97
C MET A 20 -4.87 -15.14 5.59
N VAL A 21 -5.80 -14.20 5.42
CA VAL A 21 -5.87 -13.28 4.29
C VAL A 21 -5.48 -11.90 4.78
N ILE A 22 -4.51 -11.28 4.13
CA ILE A 22 -4.01 -9.94 4.42
C ILE A 22 -4.32 -9.07 3.22
N THR A 23 -5.13 -8.03 3.40
CA THR A 23 -5.40 -7.03 2.37
C THR A 23 -4.74 -5.72 2.78
N VAL A 24 -3.93 -5.16 1.90
CA VAL A 24 -3.25 -3.87 2.10
C VAL A 24 -3.82 -2.88 1.09
N GLU A 25 -4.37 -1.78 1.58
CA GLU A 25 -4.71 -0.64 0.73
C GLU A 25 -3.55 0.34 0.73
N GLU A 26 -2.95 0.50 -0.45
CA GLU A 26 -1.90 1.45 -0.74
C GLU A 26 -2.46 2.63 -1.55
N LYS A 27 -2.06 3.84 -1.17
CA LYS A 27 -2.27 5.05 -1.93
C LYS A 27 -0.99 5.36 -2.70
N LEU A 28 -1.08 5.29 -4.01
CA LEU A 28 -0.02 5.66 -4.95
C LEU A 28 -0.34 7.07 -5.46
N THR A 29 0.51 8.04 -5.14
CA THR A 29 0.46 9.38 -5.71
C THR A 29 1.49 9.45 -6.83
N VAL A 30 1.04 9.70 -8.06
CA VAL A 30 1.90 9.93 -9.22
C VAL A 30 1.86 11.41 -9.54
N SER A 31 3.01 12.06 -9.49
CA SER A 31 3.15 13.47 -9.82
C SER A 31 4.04 13.59 -11.06
N SER A 32 3.53 14.24 -12.09
CA SER A 32 4.27 14.51 -13.32
C SER A 32 4.54 16.01 -13.47
N THR A 33 5.74 16.30 -13.94
CA THR A 33 6.13 17.62 -14.46
C THR A 33 6.60 17.45 -15.90
N GLU A 34 6.64 18.52 -16.67
CA GLU A 34 6.97 18.52 -18.11
C GLU A 34 8.21 17.68 -18.50
N ASN A 35 9.16 17.48 -17.57
CA ASN A 35 10.41 16.74 -17.80
C ASN A 35 10.67 15.57 -16.82
N SER A 36 9.75 15.25 -15.89
CA SER A 36 10.02 14.22 -14.88
C SER A 36 8.75 13.58 -14.33
N TRP A 37 8.85 12.29 -14.01
CA TRP A 37 7.82 11.50 -13.36
C TRP A 37 8.35 11.02 -12.01
N TYR A 38 7.59 11.27 -10.95
CA TYR A 38 7.85 10.72 -9.63
C TYR A 38 6.60 10.00 -9.12
N SER A 39 6.81 8.92 -8.39
CA SER A 39 5.74 8.15 -7.77
C SER A 39 6.05 7.86 -6.31
N GLU A 40 5.09 8.14 -5.45
CA GLU A 40 5.15 7.86 -4.03
C GLU A 40 4.07 6.85 -3.66
N VAL A 41 4.43 5.81 -2.92
CA VAL A 41 3.49 4.75 -2.50
C VAL A 41 3.46 4.70 -0.98
N ASN A 42 2.29 4.99 -0.42
CA ASN A 42 2.04 4.95 1.00
C ASN A 42 0.93 3.92 1.28
N ALA A 43 1.25 2.83 1.98
CA ALA A 43 0.22 1.97 2.57
C ALA A 43 -0.54 2.77 3.63
N THR A 44 -1.85 2.88 3.47
CA THR A 44 -2.72 3.67 4.36
C THR A 44 -3.55 2.78 5.27
N LYS A 45 -3.84 1.55 4.82
CA LYS A 45 -4.72 0.64 5.54
C LYS A 45 -4.28 -0.80 5.42
N LEU A 46 -4.42 -1.54 6.51
CA LEU A 46 -4.17 -2.98 6.60
C LEU A 46 -5.40 -3.68 7.15
N HIS A 47 -5.92 -4.63 6.39
CA HIS A 47 -7.00 -5.53 6.79
C HIS A 47 -6.44 -6.93 6.95
N LEU A 48 -6.63 -7.50 8.13
CA LEU A 48 -6.18 -8.84 8.48
C LEU A 48 -7.41 -9.69 8.75
N LYS A 49 -7.62 -10.72 7.94
CA LYS A 49 -8.66 -11.72 8.15
C LYS A 49 -8.02 -13.05 8.52
N VAL A 50 -8.25 -13.50 9.76
CA VAL A 50 -7.72 -14.78 10.26
C VAL A 50 -8.86 -15.78 10.36
N ASP A 51 -8.67 -16.95 9.74
CA ASP A 51 -9.57 -18.12 9.82
C ASP A 51 -11.07 -17.75 9.69
N ASP A 52 -11.41 -16.98 8.66
CA ASP A 52 -12.74 -16.46 8.30
C ASP A 52 -13.58 -15.75 9.38
N THR A 53 -13.08 -15.67 10.61
CA THR A 53 -13.85 -15.33 11.81
C THR A 53 -13.41 -14.04 12.47
N LYS A 54 -12.18 -13.57 12.22
CA LYS A 54 -11.65 -12.33 12.79
C LYS A 54 -11.19 -11.39 11.69
N ASN A 55 -11.78 -10.20 11.66
CA ASN A 55 -11.32 -9.09 10.83
C ASN A 55 -10.69 -8.03 11.75
N VAL A 56 -9.44 -7.66 11.48
CA VAL A 56 -8.74 -6.56 12.14
C VAL A 56 -8.42 -5.53 11.08
N GLU A 57 -8.81 -4.29 11.33
CA GLU A 57 -8.51 -3.14 10.48
C GLU A 57 -7.55 -2.23 11.23
N LEU A 58 -6.45 -1.86 10.57
CA LEU A 58 -5.42 -0.99 11.11
C LEU A 58 -5.16 0.13 10.10
N GLU A 59 -5.22 1.37 10.57
CA GLU A 59 -4.66 2.50 9.86
C GLU A 59 -3.15 2.53 10.10
N LEU A 60 -2.38 2.77 9.04
CA LEU A 60 -0.93 2.81 9.11
C LEU A 60 -0.45 4.26 9.00
N ASP A 61 0.43 4.66 9.91
CA ASP A 61 1.26 5.83 9.69
C ASP A 61 2.41 5.51 8.71
N GLU A 62 3.17 6.53 8.33
CA GLU A 62 4.27 6.43 7.35
C GLU A 62 5.36 5.43 7.76
N LEU A 63 5.65 5.32 9.06
CA LEU A 63 6.66 4.39 9.58
C LEU A 63 6.19 2.94 9.48
N HIS A 64 4.98 2.65 9.96
CA HIS A 64 4.41 1.31 9.91
C HIS A 64 4.15 0.85 8.47
N SER A 65 3.78 1.80 7.60
CA SER A 65 3.66 1.60 6.15
C SER A 65 4.99 1.15 5.52
N THR A 66 6.08 1.83 5.86
CA THR A 66 7.43 1.52 5.36
C THR A 66 7.91 0.15 5.84
N LEU A 67 7.69 -0.18 7.11
CA LEU A 67 8.02 -1.48 7.69
C LEU A 67 7.24 -2.62 7.02
N LEU A 68 5.93 -2.46 6.83
CA LEU A 68 5.09 -3.45 6.16
C LEU A 68 5.59 -3.76 4.74
N ARG A 69 5.91 -2.73 3.95
CA ARG A 69 6.44 -2.90 2.59
C ARG A 69 7.77 -3.65 2.58
N THR A 70 8.63 -3.41 3.56
CA THR A 70 9.92 -4.11 3.70
C THR A 70 9.71 -5.59 3.97
N ILE A 71 8.81 -5.93 4.89
CA ILE A 71 8.50 -7.32 5.24
C ILE A 71 7.85 -8.05 4.05
N LEU A 72 6.90 -7.42 3.36
CA LEU A 72 6.21 -8.03 2.22
C LEU A 72 7.13 -8.20 1.01
N LYS A 73 8.03 -7.25 0.72
CA LYS A 73 9.03 -7.39 -0.36
C LYS A 73 10.06 -8.48 -0.10
N GLN A 74 10.41 -8.75 1.16
CA GLN A 74 11.33 -9.84 1.50
C GLN A 74 10.70 -11.24 1.31
N GLY A 75 9.37 -11.32 1.14
CA GLY A 75 8.64 -12.56 0.86
C GLY A 75 8.40 -12.84 -0.63
N GLU A 76 8.74 -11.93 -1.55
CA GLU A 76 8.76 -12.20 -3.00
C GLU A 76 10.06 -12.94 -3.35
N VAL A 77 9.99 -14.28 -3.47
CA VAL A 77 11.04 -15.14 -4.03
C VAL A 77 10.57 -15.71 -5.35
#